data_AF-A0A449GAK1-F1
#
_entry.id   AF-A0A449GAK1-F1
#
_cell.length_a   1.000
_cell.length_b   1.000
_cell.length_c   1.000
_cell.angle_alpha   90.00
_cell.angle_beta   90.00
_cell.angle_gamma   90.00
#
_symmetry.space_group_name_H-M   'P 1'
#
loop_
_entity.id
_entity.type
_entity.pdbx_description
1 polymer ?
#
loop_
_entity_poly.entity_id
_entity_poly.type
_entity_poly.pdbx_seq_one_letter_code
_entity_poly.pdbx_strand_id
1 'polypeptide(L)'
;MTVIDPAPGHLLERTEIPTTVKELVHAIPGQEQHALNPAEALAPGDAVTAPYCPPWATYAEPTVAETFSLDGQTFYEPLVHEEPNPMLYPMCTVGIVFNSNGKRGSGVLVGPNLLLTAGHVAPWGASNWSMEFIPAFRNGDRPFGSSFVQSYWGYNPGGDVPTGYDYVICKLYNPLGNALGWMGSQSWGDEDEYYNRRYVSSGYPGSYGQRPAVELDMGIRDIDNDSPGKELEFALRADLGPGWSGGPLWVHTANPFVVGVCSGQEKDGLDPTRVVFAGGKGMVDVVRHGLTDMRP
;
A
#
# COMPACT_ATOMS: atom_id res chain seq x y z
N MET A 1 -6.72 35.72 -44.17
CA MET A 1 -5.71 34.68 -43.92
C MET A 1 -5.90 34.25 -42.47
N THR A 2 -6.59 33.14 -42.26
CA THR A 2 -7.03 32.69 -40.93
C THR A 2 -5.86 31.96 -40.28
N VAL A 3 -5.36 32.48 -39.15
CA VAL A 3 -4.34 31.79 -38.35
C VAL A 3 -5.05 30.66 -37.63
N ILE A 4 -4.74 29.42 -38.03
CA ILE A 4 -5.15 28.21 -37.34
C ILE A 4 -4.23 28.09 -36.12
N ASP A 5 -4.81 28.14 -34.93
CA ASP A 5 -4.10 27.87 -33.68
C ASP A 5 -3.72 26.38 -33.65
N PRO A 6 -2.44 26.00 -33.52
CA PRO A 6 -2.06 24.60 -33.56
C PRO A 6 -2.55 23.89 -32.29
N ALA A 7 -3.07 22.68 -32.47
CA ALA A 7 -3.51 21.81 -31.40
C ALA A 7 -2.45 21.65 -30.29
N PRO A 8 -2.85 21.47 -29.02
CA PRO A 8 -1.98 21.50 -27.83
C PRO A 8 -0.84 20.46 -27.78
N GLY A 9 -0.65 19.62 -28.81
CA GLY A 9 0.41 18.63 -28.91
C GLY A 9 1.76 19.11 -29.45
N HIS A 10 1.85 20.29 -30.08
CA HIS A 10 3.08 20.72 -30.78
C HIS A 10 4.06 21.58 -29.98
N LEU A 11 3.78 21.90 -28.71
CA LEU A 11 4.65 22.77 -27.92
C LEU A 11 6.02 22.11 -27.65
N LEU A 12 6.05 20.79 -27.45
CA LEU A 12 7.23 20.03 -27.01
C LEU A 12 8.18 19.61 -28.14
N GLU A 13 7.70 19.62 -29.39
CA GLU A 13 8.51 19.30 -30.57
C GLU A 13 9.39 20.47 -31.02
N ARG A 14 9.20 21.66 -30.44
CA ARG A 14 10.00 22.86 -30.78
C ARG A 14 11.47 22.61 -30.46
N THR A 15 12.33 22.80 -31.45
CA THR A 15 13.80 22.67 -31.33
C THR A 15 14.42 23.70 -30.39
N GLU A 16 13.69 24.76 -30.05
CA GLU A 16 14.11 25.87 -29.21
C GLU A 16 13.97 25.60 -27.70
N ILE A 17 13.23 24.55 -27.31
CA ILE A 17 13.08 24.18 -25.89
C ILE A 17 14.35 23.42 -25.47
N PRO A 18 15.09 23.89 -24.44
CA PRO A 18 16.28 23.20 -23.96
C PRO A 18 15.97 21.75 -23.61
N THR A 19 16.90 20.83 -23.88
CA THR A 19 16.72 19.39 -23.56
C THR A 19 16.37 19.18 -22.08
N THR A 20 16.96 19.97 -21.18
CA THR A 20 16.65 19.99 -19.74
C THR A 20 15.20 20.41 -19.44
N VAL A 21 14.62 21.30 -20.24
CA VAL A 21 13.20 21.68 -20.13
C VAL A 21 12.31 20.60 -20.75
N LYS A 22 12.73 19.94 -21.84
CA LYS A 22 12.00 18.78 -22.38
C LYS A 22 12.00 17.60 -21.39
N GLU A 23 13.12 17.35 -20.72
CA GLU A 23 13.24 16.36 -19.63
C GLU A 23 12.33 16.71 -18.45
N LEU A 24 12.23 18.00 -18.06
CA LEU A 24 11.27 18.46 -17.06
C LEU A 24 9.80 18.24 -17.48
N VAL A 25 9.50 18.32 -18.78
CA VAL A 25 8.15 18.03 -19.31
C VAL A 25 7.92 16.51 -19.54
N HIS A 26 8.98 15.70 -19.51
CA HIS A 26 8.92 14.24 -19.55
C HIS A 26 8.78 13.55 -18.18
N ALA A 27 8.49 14.29 -17.10
CA ALA A 27 7.88 13.72 -15.91
C ALA A 27 6.42 13.32 -16.17
N ILE A 28 6.19 12.54 -17.23
CA ILE A 28 4.91 11.90 -17.50
C ILE A 28 4.77 10.86 -16.38
N PRO A 29 3.71 10.92 -15.56
CA PRO A 29 3.40 9.82 -14.67
C PRO A 29 3.44 8.51 -15.46
N GLY A 30 4.03 7.49 -14.87
CA GLY A 30 4.03 6.16 -15.45
C GLY A 30 4.96 5.89 -16.62
N GLN A 31 6.24 5.65 -16.30
CA GLN A 31 7.29 5.31 -17.25
C GLN A 31 7.39 3.80 -17.49
N GLU A 32 7.64 3.01 -16.44
CA GLU A 32 7.92 1.58 -16.56
C GLU A 32 6.98 0.74 -15.69
N GLN A 33 6.49 -0.37 -16.25
CA GLN A 33 5.73 -1.40 -15.56
C GLN A 33 6.40 -2.75 -15.80
N HIS A 34 6.67 -3.50 -14.73
CA HIS A 34 7.29 -4.82 -14.83
C HIS A 34 6.51 -5.86 -13.99
N ALA A 35 5.87 -6.78 -14.69
CA ALA A 35 5.11 -7.87 -14.07
C ALA A 35 6.01 -9.10 -13.89
N LEU A 36 6.03 -9.62 -12.67
CA LEU A 36 6.76 -10.82 -12.31
C LEU A 36 5.94 -12.08 -12.55
N ASN A 37 6.67 -13.17 -12.77
CA ASN A 37 6.11 -14.50 -12.89
C ASN A 37 6.20 -15.23 -11.53
N PRO A 38 5.07 -15.61 -10.91
CA PRO A 38 5.06 -16.42 -9.69
C PRO A 38 5.93 -17.67 -9.75
N ALA A 39 6.05 -18.30 -10.93
CA ALA A 39 6.87 -19.50 -11.12
C ALA A 39 8.39 -19.25 -10.98
N GLU A 40 8.84 -17.99 -11.01
CA GLU A 40 10.24 -17.59 -10.89
C GLU A 40 10.59 -17.07 -9.49
N ALA A 41 9.62 -17.06 -8.58
CA ALA A 41 9.81 -16.55 -7.24
C ALA A 41 10.73 -17.44 -6.40
N LEU A 42 11.54 -16.81 -5.55
CA LEU A 42 12.48 -17.51 -4.67
C LEU A 42 11.74 -18.35 -3.62
N ALA A 43 12.35 -19.43 -3.14
CA ALA A 43 11.73 -20.28 -2.13
C ALA A 43 11.30 -19.50 -0.85
N PRO A 44 10.23 -19.93 -0.15
CA PRO A 44 9.79 -19.32 1.11
C PRO A 44 10.90 -19.25 2.15
N GLY A 45 10.78 -18.34 3.11
CA GLY A 45 11.73 -18.21 4.22
C GLY A 45 11.69 -16.86 4.91
N ASP A 46 12.58 -16.71 5.88
CA ASP A 46 12.70 -15.48 6.65
C ASP A 46 13.28 -14.36 5.80
N ALA A 47 12.65 -13.18 5.88
CA ALA A 47 13.18 -11.98 5.29
C ALA A 47 12.76 -10.75 6.08
N VAL A 48 13.61 -9.72 6.06
CA VAL A 48 13.37 -8.46 6.76
C VAL A 48 14.04 -7.29 6.03
N THR A 49 13.41 -6.12 6.12
CA THR A 49 13.96 -4.79 5.79
C THR A 49 13.78 -3.84 6.96
N ALA A 50 14.67 -2.86 7.09
CA ALA A 50 14.68 -1.97 8.26
C ALA A 50 13.62 -0.85 8.15
N PRO A 51 12.86 -0.57 9.23
CA PRO A 51 12.02 0.61 9.34
C PRO A 51 12.86 1.87 9.54
N TYR A 52 12.26 3.03 9.32
CA TYR A 52 12.84 4.32 9.67
C TYR A 52 11.76 5.24 10.23
N CYS A 53 11.95 5.67 11.48
CA CYS A 53 11.17 6.73 12.11
C CYS A 53 12.05 7.99 12.16
N PRO A 54 11.65 9.10 11.51
CA PRO A 54 12.46 10.30 11.49
C PRO A 54 12.43 10.99 12.87
N PRO A 55 13.51 11.70 13.28
CA PRO A 55 13.61 12.27 14.63
C PRO A 55 12.52 13.29 15.02
N TRP A 56 11.85 13.88 14.03
CA TRP A 56 10.77 14.83 14.27
C TRP A 56 9.41 14.14 14.51
N ALA A 57 9.25 12.90 14.06
CA ALA A 57 7.98 12.21 14.12
C ALA A 57 7.70 11.72 15.54
N THR A 58 6.51 12.03 16.02
CA THR A 58 6.00 11.43 17.25
C THR A 58 5.46 10.05 16.92
N TYR A 59 6.03 9.04 17.59
CA TYR A 59 5.50 7.69 17.54
C TYR A 59 4.18 7.64 18.33
N ALA A 60 3.15 7.07 17.73
CA ALA A 60 1.88 6.76 18.35
C ALA A 60 1.52 5.31 18.07
N GLU A 61 1.32 4.57 19.15
CA GLU A 61 0.71 3.24 19.11
C GLU A 61 -0.75 3.40 18.66
N PRO A 62 -1.26 2.68 17.63
CA PRO A 62 -2.69 2.55 17.41
C PRO A 62 -3.43 2.22 18.70
N THR A 63 -4.39 3.08 19.05
CA THR A 63 -5.09 3.01 20.33
C THR A 63 -5.97 1.78 20.40
N VAL A 64 -5.60 0.83 21.27
CA VAL A 64 -6.39 -0.38 21.52
C VAL A 64 -7.69 0.00 22.23
N ALA A 65 -8.82 -0.25 21.55
CA ALA A 65 -10.21 -0.18 22.01
C ALA A 65 -10.42 0.53 23.36
N GLU A 66 -10.70 1.83 23.32
CA GLU A 66 -11.13 2.53 24.52
C GLU A 66 -12.55 2.08 24.92
N THR A 67 -12.84 2.11 26.22
CA THR A 67 -14.21 1.94 26.67
C THR A 67 -14.90 3.30 26.71
N PHE A 68 -16.08 3.42 26.12
CA PHE A 68 -16.90 4.63 26.24
C PHE A 68 -18.21 4.32 26.98
N SER A 69 -18.76 5.34 27.64
CA SER A 69 -20.03 5.23 28.35
C SER A 69 -21.15 5.95 27.60
N LEU A 70 -22.23 5.25 27.30
CA LEU A 70 -23.47 5.83 26.76
C LEU A 70 -24.64 5.34 27.62
N ASP A 71 -25.46 6.27 28.12
CA ASP A 71 -26.62 5.98 28.98
C ASP A 71 -26.31 5.09 30.21
N GLY A 72 -25.12 5.27 30.79
CA GLY A 72 -24.67 4.50 31.96
C GLY A 72 -24.23 3.06 31.63
N GLN A 73 -24.18 2.69 30.36
CA GLN A 73 -23.61 1.43 29.90
C GLN A 73 -22.21 1.65 29.32
N THR A 74 -21.30 0.73 29.60
CA THR A 74 -19.93 0.74 29.07
C THR A 74 -19.87 -0.12 27.82
N PHE A 75 -19.36 0.46 26.74
CA PHE A 75 -19.15 -0.17 25.45
C PHE A 75 -17.65 -0.20 25.15
N TYR A 76 -17.23 -1.18 24.35
CA TYR A 76 -15.90 -1.19 23.75
C TYR A 76 -15.97 -0.45 22.41
N GLU A 77 -14.97 0.37 22.13
CA GLU A 77 -14.78 0.88 20.78
C GLU A 77 -14.65 -0.30 19.79
N PRO A 78 -15.25 -0.15 18.59
CA PRO A 78 -15.06 -1.12 17.53
C PRO A 78 -13.57 -1.30 17.21
N LEU A 79 -13.16 -2.55 17.03
CA LEU A 79 -11.80 -2.88 16.62
C LEU A 79 -11.47 -2.37 15.21
N VAL A 80 -12.47 -1.97 14.43
CA VAL A 80 -12.31 -1.20 13.18
C VAL A 80 -12.87 0.20 13.39
N HIS A 81 -12.05 1.23 13.22
CA HIS A 81 -12.48 2.62 13.37
C HIS A 81 -11.72 3.56 12.45
N GLU A 82 -12.19 4.80 12.35
CA GLU A 82 -11.47 5.87 11.65
C GLU A 82 -10.18 6.17 12.40
N GLU A 83 -9.04 6.19 11.70
CA GLU A 83 -7.75 6.53 12.31
C GLU A 83 -7.77 8.00 12.77
N PRO A 84 -7.69 8.27 14.09
CA PRO A 84 -7.84 9.62 14.61
C PRO A 84 -6.62 10.50 14.32
N ASN A 85 -5.42 9.91 14.28
CA ASN A 85 -4.13 10.60 14.24
C ASN A 85 -3.26 10.17 13.03
N PRO A 86 -3.74 10.31 11.79
CA PRO A 86 -3.03 9.82 10.60
C PRO A 86 -1.71 10.55 10.32
N MET A 87 -1.43 11.65 11.02
CA MET A 87 -0.18 12.41 10.89
C MET A 87 0.93 11.93 11.84
N LEU A 88 0.64 11.01 12.77
CA LEU A 88 1.63 10.45 13.69
C LEU A 88 2.25 9.19 13.09
N TYR A 89 3.49 8.87 13.49
CA TYR A 89 4.16 7.64 13.03
C TYR A 89 3.59 6.44 13.80
N PRO A 90 3.25 5.32 13.15
CA PRO A 90 3.57 5.01 11.75
C PRO A 90 2.46 5.31 10.74
N MET A 91 1.30 5.79 11.18
CA MET A 91 0.14 6.07 10.31
C MET A 91 0.42 7.11 9.23
N CYS A 92 1.32 8.06 9.45
CA CYS A 92 1.74 9.04 8.47
C CYS A 92 2.45 8.44 7.23
N THR A 93 2.85 7.16 7.31
CA THR A 93 3.43 6.42 6.18
C THR A 93 2.37 5.73 5.32
N VAL A 94 1.12 5.65 5.81
CA VAL A 94 -0.02 5.04 5.12
C VAL A 94 -0.77 6.13 4.34
N GLY A 95 -1.23 5.80 3.14
CA GLY A 95 -1.88 6.77 2.27
C GLY A 95 -2.85 6.15 1.28
N ILE A 96 -3.63 7.01 0.67
CA ILE A 96 -4.57 6.65 -0.38
C ILE A 96 -3.86 6.63 -1.73
N VAL A 97 -4.28 5.73 -2.60
CA VAL A 97 -3.79 5.60 -3.97
C VAL A 97 -4.93 5.88 -4.94
N PHE A 98 -4.67 6.72 -5.93
CA PHE A 98 -5.55 6.93 -7.08
C PHE A 98 -4.81 6.57 -8.36
N ASN A 99 -5.50 5.95 -9.34
CA ASN A 99 -4.89 5.69 -10.65
C ASN A 99 -5.75 6.21 -11.82
N SER A 100 -5.13 6.25 -13.00
CA SER A 100 -5.76 6.70 -14.25
C SER A 100 -6.93 5.84 -14.73
N ASN A 101 -7.06 4.62 -14.22
CA ASN A 101 -8.20 3.73 -14.52
C ASN A 101 -9.42 4.02 -13.63
N GLY A 102 -9.34 5.03 -12.75
CA GLY A 102 -10.38 5.37 -11.80
C GLY A 102 -10.45 4.42 -10.61
N LYS A 103 -9.48 3.50 -10.44
CA LYS A 103 -9.37 2.70 -9.22
C LYS A 103 -8.80 3.54 -8.08
N ARG A 104 -9.22 3.18 -6.87
CA ARG A 104 -8.73 3.71 -5.61
C ARG A 104 -8.29 2.56 -4.73
N GLY A 105 -7.15 2.72 -4.08
CA GLY A 105 -6.61 1.76 -3.11
C GLY A 105 -5.93 2.46 -1.96
N SER A 106 -5.16 1.69 -1.21
CA SER A 106 -4.34 2.10 -0.09
C SER A 106 -2.90 1.66 -0.33
N GLY A 107 -1.96 2.23 0.41
CA GLY A 107 -0.57 1.79 0.37
C GLY A 107 0.25 2.39 1.48
N VAL A 108 1.52 1.98 1.55
CA VAL A 108 2.42 2.32 2.64
C VAL A 108 3.84 2.62 2.13
N LEU A 109 4.52 3.58 2.74
CA LEU A 109 5.93 3.83 2.49
C LEU A 109 6.79 2.71 3.11
N VAL A 110 7.68 2.13 2.30
CA VAL A 110 8.62 1.05 2.70
C VAL A 110 10.08 1.39 2.37
N GLY A 111 10.34 2.65 2.02
CA GLY A 111 11.67 3.19 1.74
C GLY A 111 11.62 4.67 1.40
N PRO A 112 12.78 5.30 1.10
CA PRO A 112 12.90 6.73 0.81
C PRO A 112 11.90 7.28 -0.20
N ASN A 113 11.70 6.56 -1.30
CA ASN A 113 10.82 6.89 -2.41
C ASN A 113 10.03 5.67 -2.88
N LEU A 114 9.73 4.75 -1.96
CA LEU A 114 9.12 3.47 -2.28
C LEU A 114 7.77 3.33 -1.60
N LEU A 115 6.76 3.02 -2.42
CA LEU A 115 5.40 2.71 -2.02
C LEU A 115 5.14 1.22 -2.27
N LEU A 116 4.64 0.52 -1.25
CA LEU A 116 4.07 -0.82 -1.39
C LEU A 116 2.54 -0.73 -1.41
N THR A 117 1.91 -1.44 -2.35
CA THR A 117 0.45 -1.57 -2.46
C THR A 117 0.09 -2.92 -3.10
N ALA A 118 -1.20 -3.19 -3.29
CA ALA A 118 -1.67 -4.40 -3.95
C ALA A 118 -1.40 -4.34 -5.45
N GLY A 119 -1.06 -5.48 -6.04
CA GLY A 119 -0.80 -5.63 -7.46
C GLY A 119 -2.00 -5.20 -8.31
N HIS A 120 -3.22 -5.58 -7.93
CA HIS A 120 -4.44 -5.24 -8.67
C HIS A 120 -4.84 -3.75 -8.61
N VAL A 121 -4.15 -2.95 -7.77
CA VAL A 121 -4.30 -1.48 -7.74
C VAL A 121 -3.49 -0.82 -8.86
N ALA A 122 -2.38 -1.42 -9.30
CA ALA A 122 -1.58 -0.87 -10.38
C ALA A 122 -2.31 -0.96 -11.74
N PRO A 123 -2.20 0.07 -12.60
CA PRO A 123 -2.88 0.13 -13.89
C PRO A 123 -2.14 -0.68 -14.98
N TRP A 124 -2.01 -1.99 -14.78
CA TRP A 124 -1.27 -2.90 -15.68
C TRP A 124 -1.78 -2.83 -17.13
N GLY A 125 -0.85 -2.86 -18.08
CA GLY A 125 -1.13 -2.96 -19.51
C GLY A 125 -1.63 -1.66 -20.16
N ALA A 126 -1.84 -0.59 -19.39
CA ALA A 126 -2.19 0.72 -19.92
C ALA A 126 -0.97 1.38 -20.59
N SER A 127 -1.13 1.90 -21.81
CA SER A 127 -0.05 2.54 -22.57
C SER A 127 0.33 3.92 -22.02
N ASN A 128 -0.66 4.64 -21.49
CA ASN A 128 -0.48 5.85 -20.70
C ASN A 128 -1.15 5.58 -19.36
N TRP A 129 -0.42 5.76 -18.27
CA TRP A 129 -0.96 5.51 -16.95
C TRP A 129 -0.47 6.53 -15.94
N SER A 130 -1.27 6.78 -14.92
CA SER A 130 -0.83 7.54 -13.76
C SER A 130 -1.29 6.84 -12.50
N MET A 131 -0.48 6.97 -11.46
CA MET A 131 -0.82 6.52 -10.12
C MET A 131 -0.26 7.54 -9.15
N GLU A 132 -1.09 8.02 -8.24
CA GLU A 132 -0.75 9.04 -7.24
C GLU A 132 -0.93 8.44 -5.84
N PHE A 133 0.06 8.65 -4.99
CA PHE A 133 0.03 8.31 -3.57
C PHE A 133 -0.01 9.58 -2.72
N ILE A 134 -0.90 9.57 -1.73
CA ILE A 134 -1.12 10.70 -0.83
C ILE A 134 -1.13 10.18 0.62
N PRO A 135 -0.02 10.33 1.36
CA PRO A 135 0.06 9.90 2.76
C PRO A 135 -0.82 10.77 3.66
N ALA A 136 -1.39 10.14 4.70
CA ALA A 136 -2.26 10.78 5.68
C ALA A 136 -3.42 11.60 5.07
N PHE A 137 -3.88 11.21 3.89
CA PHE A 137 -5.02 11.84 3.23
C PHE A 137 -6.27 11.80 4.11
N ARG A 138 -7.07 12.86 4.09
CA ARG A 138 -8.37 12.90 4.77
C ARG A 138 -9.32 13.85 4.05
N ASN A 139 -10.38 13.32 3.42
CA ASN A 139 -11.45 14.12 2.80
C ASN A 139 -10.95 15.22 1.83
N GLY A 140 -9.89 14.97 1.07
CA GLY A 140 -9.29 15.96 0.17
C GLY A 140 -8.05 16.66 0.73
N ASP A 141 -7.84 16.64 2.05
CA ASP A 141 -6.66 17.20 2.69
C ASP A 141 -5.42 16.36 2.39
N ARG A 142 -4.32 17.05 2.07
CA ARG A 142 -3.04 16.48 1.66
C ARG A 142 -1.91 17.01 2.57
N PRO A 143 -1.89 16.66 3.86
CA PRO A 143 -1.06 17.34 4.86
C PRO A 143 0.45 17.26 4.56
N PHE A 144 0.89 16.20 3.89
CA PHE A 144 2.29 16.01 3.47
C PHE A 144 2.49 16.11 1.96
N GLY A 145 1.51 16.65 1.23
CA GLY A 145 1.50 16.65 -0.23
C GLY A 145 1.24 15.25 -0.81
N SER A 146 1.74 15.02 -2.01
CA SER A 146 1.57 13.76 -2.75
C SER A 146 2.77 13.46 -3.64
N SER A 147 2.81 12.25 -4.19
CA SER A 147 3.74 11.89 -5.26
C SER A 147 3.05 11.03 -6.30
N PHE A 148 3.33 11.32 -7.57
CA PHE A 148 3.09 10.35 -8.63
C PHE A 148 4.11 9.21 -8.56
N VAL A 149 3.69 8.06 -9.06
CA VAL A 149 4.51 6.89 -9.31
C VAL A 149 5.22 7.06 -10.65
N GLN A 150 6.54 6.87 -10.62
CA GLN A 150 7.42 6.86 -11.77
C GLN A 150 7.40 5.50 -12.47
N SER A 151 7.61 4.41 -11.71
CA SER A 151 7.63 3.05 -12.22
C SER A 151 7.17 2.06 -11.16
N TYR A 152 6.78 0.85 -11.57
CA TYR A 152 6.44 -0.20 -10.62
C TYR A 152 6.87 -1.60 -11.09
N TRP A 153 7.19 -2.43 -10.10
CA TRP A 153 7.75 -3.78 -10.25
C TRP A 153 7.03 -4.71 -9.27
N GLY A 154 6.49 -5.84 -9.71
CA GLY A 154 5.79 -6.75 -8.82
C GLY A 154 4.85 -7.71 -9.53
N TYR A 155 3.92 -8.28 -8.79
CA TYR A 155 3.01 -9.30 -9.30
C TYR A 155 1.68 -8.68 -9.72
N ASN A 156 1.20 -9.09 -10.89
CA ASN A 156 -0.12 -8.77 -11.38
C ASN A 156 -1.02 -10.00 -11.20
N PRO A 157 -2.01 -9.99 -10.29
CA PRO A 157 -2.88 -11.14 -10.07
C PRO A 157 -3.88 -11.37 -11.22
N GLY A 158 -3.97 -10.45 -12.19
CA GLY A 158 -4.85 -10.60 -13.36
C GLY A 158 -6.34 -10.40 -13.07
N GLY A 159 -6.71 -10.00 -11.84
CA GLY A 159 -8.08 -9.76 -11.41
C GLY A 159 -8.15 -9.24 -9.97
N ASP A 160 -9.36 -9.21 -9.42
CA ASP A 160 -9.61 -8.82 -8.01
C ASP A 160 -9.86 -10.06 -7.12
N VAL A 161 -9.58 -11.27 -7.63
CA VAL A 161 -9.57 -12.49 -6.82
C VAL A 161 -8.33 -12.45 -5.94
N PRO A 162 -8.45 -12.62 -4.61
CA PRO A 162 -7.29 -12.63 -3.74
C PRO A 162 -6.28 -13.70 -4.13
N THR A 163 -4.99 -13.39 -3.96
CA THR A 163 -3.91 -14.36 -4.18
C THR A 163 -2.75 -14.07 -3.23
N GLY A 164 -1.86 -15.05 -3.03
CA GLY A 164 -0.60 -14.82 -2.32
C GLY A 164 0.38 -13.91 -3.07
N TYR A 165 0.09 -13.56 -4.33
CA TYR A 165 0.92 -12.74 -5.23
C TYR A 165 0.21 -11.46 -5.69
N ASP A 166 -0.36 -10.73 -4.74
CA ASP A 166 -1.03 -9.46 -5.03
C ASP A 166 -0.33 -8.28 -4.35
N TYR A 167 0.91 -8.02 -4.77
CA TYR A 167 1.69 -6.87 -4.30
C TYR A 167 2.62 -6.32 -5.38
N VAL A 168 2.84 -5.01 -5.30
CA VAL A 168 3.71 -4.27 -6.22
C VAL A 168 4.49 -3.18 -5.48
N ILE A 169 5.78 -3.06 -5.76
CA ILE A 169 6.60 -1.93 -5.32
C ILE A 169 6.54 -0.83 -6.39
N CYS A 170 6.37 0.41 -5.94
CA CYS A 170 6.27 1.58 -6.79
C CYS A 170 7.36 2.58 -6.41
N LYS A 171 8.12 3.05 -7.41
CA LYS A 171 9.04 4.18 -7.26
C LYS A 171 8.26 5.47 -7.36
N LEU A 172 8.38 6.33 -6.36
CA LEU A 172 7.79 7.66 -6.31
C LEU A 172 8.76 8.70 -6.88
N TYR A 173 8.22 9.72 -7.58
CA TYR A 173 9.01 10.89 -8.01
C TYR A 173 9.50 11.71 -6.82
N ASN A 174 8.63 11.97 -5.85
CA ASN A 174 8.99 12.67 -4.62
C ASN A 174 9.38 11.63 -3.56
N PRO A 175 10.56 11.74 -2.93
CA PRO A 175 11.01 10.81 -1.90
C PRO A 175 10.33 11.09 -0.56
N LEU A 176 9.02 10.85 -0.48
CA LEU A 176 8.19 11.14 0.70
C LEU A 176 8.70 10.42 1.96
N GLY A 177 9.27 9.22 1.82
CA GLY A 177 9.80 8.43 2.93
C GLY A 177 11.01 9.08 3.63
N ASN A 178 11.80 9.91 2.95
CA ASN A 178 12.88 10.67 3.60
C ASN A 178 12.34 11.65 4.65
N ALA A 179 11.17 12.22 4.39
CA ALA A 179 10.51 13.15 5.30
C ALA A 179 9.69 12.40 6.35
N LEU A 180 8.85 11.44 5.93
CA LEU A 180 7.81 10.83 6.78
C LEU A 180 8.27 9.57 7.52
N GLY A 181 9.40 8.99 7.13
CA GLY A 181 9.76 7.64 7.53
C GLY A 181 9.14 6.58 6.63
N TRP A 182 9.35 5.33 7.02
CA TRP A 182 8.73 4.17 6.40
C TRP A 182 8.62 3.02 7.40
N MET A 183 7.70 2.10 7.13
CA MET A 183 7.64 0.83 7.82
C MET A 183 8.68 -0.14 7.24
N GLY A 184 9.22 -1.02 8.07
CA GLY A 184 10.00 -2.16 7.58
C GLY A 184 9.07 -3.19 6.94
N SER A 185 9.63 -4.23 6.34
CA SER A 185 8.87 -5.38 5.85
C SER A 185 9.44 -6.66 6.43
N GLN A 186 8.59 -7.63 6.74
CA GLN A 186 9.02 -8.87 7.37
C GLN A 186 8.21 -10.07 6.89
N SER A 187 8.88 -11.21 6.73
CA SER A 187 8.26 -12.52 6.52
C SER A 187 8.95 -13.58 7.37
N TRP A 188 8.22 -14.64 7.65
CA TRP A 188 8.75 -15.83 8.32
C TRP A 188 8.60 -17.06 7.43
N GLY A 189 9.56 -17.97 7.50
CA GLY A 189 9.45 -19.28 6.88
C GLY A 189 8.50 -20.20 7.64
N ASP A 190 8.48 -20.07 8.96
CA ASP A 190 7.61 -20.81 9.86
C ASP A 190 6.24 -20.10 10.01
N GLU A 191 5.16 -20.85 9.81
CA GLU A 191 3.79 -20.35 9.96
C GLU A 191 3.39 -20.14 11.41
N ASP A 192 4.00 -20.87 12.35
CA ASP A 192 3.76 -20.66 13.77
C ASP A 192 4.14 -19.23 14.17
N GLU A 193 5.14 -18.63 13.53
CA GLU A 193 5.47 -17.22 13.74
C GLU A 193 4.31 -16.30 13.31
N TYR A 194 3.58 -16.65 12.27
CA TYR A 194 2.41 -15.88 11.87
C TYR A 194 1.23 -16.05 12.84
N TYR A 195 0.89 -17.29 13.21
CA TYR A 195 -0.24 -17.57 14.10
C TYR A 195 -0.05 -17.03 15.52
N ASN A 196 1.19 -16.94 16.02
CA ASN A 196 1.50 -16.49 17.39
C ASN A 196 1.53 -14.96 17.57
N ARG A 197 1.06 -14.19 16.58
CA ARG A 197 1.09 -12.73 16.59
C ARG A 197 -0.30 -12.10 16.49
N ARG A 198 -0.36 -10.84 16.91
CA ARG A 198 -1.50 -9.96 16.67
C ARG A 198 -1.06 -8.85 15.72
N TYR A 199 -1.95 -8.50 14.81
CA TYR A 199 -1.67 -7.58 13.72
C TYR A 199 -2.61 -6.38 13.77
N VAL A 200 -2.16 -5.34 13.08
CA VAL A 200 -2.96 -4.16 12.75
C VAL A 200 -3.04 -4.07 11.24
N SER A 201 -4.18 -3.63 10.71
CA SER A 201 -4.28 -3.20 9.32
C SER A 201 -4.77 -1.77 9.22
N SER A 202 -4.32 -1.04 8.20
CA SER A 202 -4.70 0.35 7.97
C SER A 202 -4.99 0.58 6.49
N GLY A 203 -5.94 1.47 6.17
CA GLY A 203 -6.31 1.72 4.78
C GLY A 203 -7.40 2.78 4.61
N TYR A 204 -7.97 2.82 3.39
CA TYR A 204 -8.94 3.81 2.92
C TYR A 204 -10.19 3.13 2.32
N PRO A 205 -10.95 2.39 3.15
CA PRO A 205 -12.19 1.77 2.69
C PRO A 205 -13.27 2.77 2.29
N GLY A 206 -14.10 2.36 1.34
CA GLY A 206 -15.28 3.13 0.92
C GLY A 206 -16.30 3.37 2.03
N SER A 207 -16.40 2.50 3.04
CA SER A 207 -17.27 2.67 4.21
C SER A 207 -16.93 3.92 5.03
N TYR A 208 -15.66 4.34 5.05
CA TYR A 208 -15.19 5.59 5.66
C TYR A 208 -15.01 6.72 4.63
N GLY A 209 -15.47 6.51 3.39
CA GLY A 209 -15.37 7.47 2.29
C GLY A 209 -13.92 7.69 1.84
N GLN A 210 -13.34 8.79 2.29
CA GLN A 210 -11.97 9.24 2.00
C GLN A 210 -11.16 9.46 3.27
N ARG A 211 -11.62 8.89 4.39
CA ARG A 211 -10.98 8.98 5.70
C ARG A 211 -10.18 7.70 5.95
N PRO A 212 -8.99 7.81 6.57
CA PRO A 212 -8.19 6.65 6.91
C PRO A 212 -8.90 5.84 8.00
N ALA A 213 -8.78 4.53 7.93
CA ALA A 213 -9.31 3.60 8.92
C ALA A 213 -8.22 2.61 9.35
N VAL A 214 -8.40 2.07 10.55
CA VAL A 214 -7.52 1.08 11.15
C VAL A 214 -8.36 -0.07 11.70
N GLU A 215 -7.85 -1.29 11.56
CA GLU A 215 -8.33 -2.47 12.24
C GLU A 215 -7.27 -3.00 13.20
N LEU A 216 -7.68 -3.23 14.44
CA LEU A 216 -6.83 -3.64 15.54
C LEU A 216 -7.05 -5.08 15.96
N ASP A 217 -6.03 -5.61 16.61
CA ASP A 217 -6.06 -6.92 17.27
C ASP A 217 -6.52 -8.02 16.30
N MET A 218 -5.92 -8.05 15.12
CA MET A 218 -6.19 -9.03 14.08
C MET A 218 -5.37 -10.30 14.36
N GLY A 219 -6.01 -11.47 14.26
CA GLY A 219 -5.32 -12.76 14.34
C GLY A 219 -5.65 -13.62 13.14
N ILE A 220 -4.61 -14.25 12.61
CA ILE A 220 -4.71 -15.13 11.46
C ILE A 220 -5.62 -16.31 11.79
N ARG A 221 -6.47 -16.66 10.83
CA ARG A 221 -7.40 -17.78 10.88
C ARG A 221 -6.90 -18.95 10.06
N ASP A 222 -6.27 -18.65 8.93
CA ASP A 222 -5.67 -19.64 8.04
C ASP A 222 -4.56 -19.02 7.20
N ILE A 223 -3.70 -19.87 6.65
CA ILE A 223 -2.63 -19.46 5.74
C ILE A 223 -2.60 -20.42 4.56
N ASP A 224 -2.95 -19.89 3.38
CA ASP A 224 -2.80 -20.61 2.13
C ASP A 224 -1.46 -20.28 1.45
N ASN A 225 -0.83 -21.32 0.89
CA ASN A 225 0.55 -21.28 0.40
C ASN A 225 0.63 -21.27 -1.12
N ASP A 226 0.58 -20.07 -1.68
CA ASP A 226 0.99 -19.76 -3.04
C ASP A 226 2.52 -19.59 -3.12
N SER A 227 3.30 -20.64 -2.84
CA SER A 227 4.77 -20.54 -2.64
C SER A 227 5.52 -19.63 -3.64
N PRO A 228 6.25 -18.55 -3.21
CA PRO A 228 6.46 -18.08 -1.83
C PRO A 228 5.51 -16.95 -1.36
N GLY A 229 4.51 -16.60 -2.15
CA GLY A 229 3.37 -15.82 -1.68
C GLY A 229 2.64 -16.57 -0.56
N LYS A 230 2.04 -15.79 0.34
CA LYS A 230 1.14 -16.30 1.39
C LYS A 230 -0.17 -15.54 1.36
N GLU A 231 -1.26 -16.26 1.46
CA GLU A 231 -2.59 -15.72 1.71
C GLU A 231 -2.83 -15.75 3.21
N LEU A 232 -2.68 -14.60 3.85
CA LEU A 232 -2.88 -14.48 5.29
C LEU A 232 -4.35 -14.13 5.54
N GLU A 233 -5.12 -15.10 6.01
CA GLU A 233 -6.56 -14.95 6.15
C GLU A 233 -6.99 -14.53 7.55
N PHE A 234 -7.97 -13.64 7.61
CA PHE A 234 -8.57 -13.16 8.84
C PHE A 234 -10.08 -13.25 8.79
N ALA A 235 -10.71 -13.21 9.97
CA ALA A 235 -12.16 -13.10 10.05
C ALA A 235 -12.61 -11.79 9.41
N LEU A 236 -13.58 -11.85 8.50
CA LEU A 236 -14.14 -10.65 7.90
C LEU A 236 -14.92 -9.86 8.96
N ARG A 237 -14.46 -8.64 9.24
CA ARG A 237 -15.25 -7.63 9.95
C ARG A 237 -15.94 -6.74 8.91
N ALA A 238 -17.18 -6.33 9.20
CA ALA A 238 -18.10 -5.73 8.23
C ALA A 238 -17.58 -4.43 7.56
N ASP A 239 -16.52 -3.83 8.11
CA ASP A 239 -16.02 -2.52 7.73
C ASP A 239 -14.78 -2.55 6.81
N LEU A 240 -14.23 -3.74 6.54
CA LEU A 240 -13.21 -3.95 5.50
C LEU A 240 -13.90 -4.07 4.14
N GLY A 241 -13.59 -3.19 3.19
CA GLY A 241 -14.26 -3.15 1.90
C GLY A 241 -13.46 -2.43 0.80
N PRO A 242 -14.06 -2.22 -0.38
CA PRO A 242 -13.39 -1.63 -1.54
C PRO A 242 -12.63 -0.35 -1.18
N GLY A 243 -11.37 -0.25 -1.61
CA GLY A 243 -10.44 0.83 -1.27
C GLY A 243 -9.42 0.47 -0.19
N TRP A 244 -9.66 -0.59 0.62
CA TRP A 244 -8.65 -1.13 1.53
C TRP A 244 -7.52 -1.86 0.79
N SER A 245 -7.75 -2.29 -0.46
CA SER A 245 -6.77 -2.91 -1.35
C SER A 245 -5.41 -2.24 -1.29
N GLY A 246 -4.36 -2.99 -0.94
CA GLY A 246 -3.00 -2.51 -0.79
C GLY A 246 -2.66 -1.90 0.57
N GLY A 247 -3.64 -1.74 1.46
CA GLY A 247 -3.43 -1.29 2.83
C GLY A 247 -2.58 -2.31 3.60
N PRO A 248 -1.59 -1.85 4.40
CA PRO A 248 -0.69 -2.77 5.08
C PRO A 248 -1.40 -3.59 6.14
N LEU A 249 -1.00 -4.86 6.25
CA LEU A 249 -1.06 -5.65 7.48
C LEU A 249 0.32 -5.56 8.12
N TRP A 250 0.38 -5.18 9.39
CA TRP A 250 1.66 -4.92 10.04
C TRP A 250 1.66 -5.32 11.50
N VAL A 251 2.85 -5.71 11.99
CA VAL A 251 3.04 -6.04 13.41
C VAL A 251 3.32 -4.76 14.17
N HIS A 252 2.51 -4.54 15.19
CA HIS A 252 2.65 -3.42 16.11
C HIS A 252 3.67 -3.79 17.20
N THR A 253 4.95 -3.54 16.91
CA THR A 253 6.04 -3.63 17.89
C THR A 253 6.71 -2.26 18.03
N ALA A 254 7.76 -2.14 18.85
CA ALA A 254 8.57 -0.93 18.96
C ALA A 254 9.02 -0.33 17.61
N ASN A 255 9.07 -1.14 16.54
CA ASN A 255 9.06 -0.63 15.18
C ASN A 255 7.99 -1.35 14.32
N PRO A 256 7.34 -0.65 13.37
CA PRO A 256 6.32 -1.26 12.50
C PRO A 256 6.95 -2.07 11.37
N PHE A 257 6.46 -3.30 11.18
CA PHE A 257 6.84 -4.16 10.05
C PHE A 257 5.61 -4.62 9.28
N VAL A 258 5.55 -4.29 8.00
CA VAL A 258 4.55 -4.78 7.05
C VAL A 258 4.83 -6.25 6.75
N VAL A 259 3.79 -7.09 6.90
CA VAL A 259 3.86 -8.54 6.69
C VAL A 259 2.97 -9.01 5.53
N GLY A 260 2.07 -8.14 5.08
CA GLY A 260 1.20 -8.34 3.92
C GLY A 260 0.51 -7.05 3.51
N VAL A 261 -0.18 -7.08 2.36
CA VAL A 261 -1.05 -6.02 1.88
C VAL A 261 -2.45 -6.59 1.60
N CYS A 262 -3.49 -5.81 1.87
CA CYS A 262 -4.88 -6.26 1.67
C CYS A 262 -5.08 -6.61 0.20
N SER A 263 -5.36 -7.88 -0.09
CA SER A 263 -5.61 -8.37 -1.44
C SER A 263 -7.10 -8.36 -1.76
N GLY A 264 -7.93 -8.81 -0.83
CA GLY A 264 -9.38 -8.73 -0.99
C GLY A 264 -10.13 -9.63 -0.02
N GLN A 265 -11.25 -10.18 -0.49
CA GLN A 265 -12.09 -11.08 0.28
C GLN A 265 -12.35 -12.34 -0.52
N GLU A 266 -12.37 -13.48 0.14
CA GLU A 266 -12.65 -14.76 -0.48
C GLU A 266 -13.70 -15.54 0.30
N LYS A 267 -14.29 -16.54 -0.36
CA LYS A 267 -15.26 -17.44 0.25
C LYS A 267 -15.10 -18.84 -0.33
N ASP A 268 -14.72 -19.75 0.55
CA ASP A 268 -14.45 -21.13 0.18
C ASP A 268 -15.61 -22.05 0.55
N GLY A 269 -16.45 -22.33 -0.46
CA GLY A 269 -17.58 -23.24 -0.32
C GLY A 269 -18.53 -22.84 0.82
N LEU A 270 -18.47 -23.58 1.93
CA LEU A 270 -19.30 -23.35 3.13
C LEU A 270 -18.61 -22.52 4.21
N ASP A 271 -17.34 -22.15 4.02
CA ASP A 271 -16.60 -21.37 4.99
C ASP A 271 -17.09 -19.91 5.04
N PRO A 272 -16.95 -19.24 6.20
CA PRO A 272 -17.20 -17.82 6.31
C PRO A 272 -16.31 -17.05 5.34
N THR A 273 -16.82 -15.94 4.78
CA THR A 273 -15.99 -15.03 3.99
C THR A 273 -14.82 -14.53 4.85
N ARG A 274 -13.61 -14.56 4.29
CA ARG A 274 -12.37 -14.13 4.92
C ARG A 274 -11.88 -12.86 4.25
N VAL A 275 -11.12 -12.04 4.99
CA VAL A 275 -10.27 -11.02 4.37
C VAL A 275 -8.88 -11.60 4.21
N VAL A 276 -8.26 -11.34 3.06
CA VAL A 276 -7.00 -11.93 2.64
C VAL A 276 -5.95 -10.85 2.48
N PHE A 277 -4.78 -11.08 3.06
CA PHE A 277 -3.60 -10.27 2.85
C PHE A 277 -2.53 -11.06 2.11
N ALA A 278 -2.08 -10.52 0.98
CA ALA A 278 -0.95 -11.09 0.23
C ALA A 278 0.36 -10.73 0.94
N GLY A 279 1.12 -11.73 1.35
CA GLY A 279 2.34 -11.56 2.11
C GLY A 279 3.41 -12.61 1.79
N GLY A 280 4.23 -12.91 2.79
CA GLY A 280 5.31 -13.89 2.64
C GLY A 280 6.60 -13.30 2.06
N LYS A 281 7.56 -14.19 1.75
CA LYS A 281 8.91 -13.76 1.37
C LYS A 281 8.94 -13.02 0.04
N GLY A 282 8.08 -13.43 -0.92
CA GLY A 282 8.00 -12.77 -2.22
C GLY A 282 7.69 -11.27 -2.12
N MET A 283 6.86 -10.87 -1.14
CA MET A 283 6.58 -9.45 -0.86
C MET A 283 7.85 -8.73 -0.37
N VAL A 284 8.58 -9.32 0.57
CA VAL A 284 9.80 -8.71 1.11
C VAL A 284 10.90 -8.62 0.05
N ASP A 285 10.97 -9.59 -0.87
CA ASP A 285 11.90 -9.56 -2.01
C ASP A 285 11.56 -8.42 -2.99
N VAL A 286 10.28 -8.14 -3.21
CA VAL A 286 9.80 -6.98 -3.98
C VAL A 286 10.22 -5.66 -3.32
N VAL A 287 10.12 -5.55 -2.00
CA VAL A 287 10.62 -4.38 -1.27
C VAL A 287 12.14 -4.26 -1.37
N ARG A 288 12.87 -5.37 -1.25
CA ARG A 288 14.34 -5.40 -1.38
C ARG A 288 14.79 -4.96 -2.77
N HIS A 289 14.15 -5.43 -3.83
CA HIS A 289 14.41 -4.99 -5.19
C HIS A 289 14.23 -3.47 -5.33
N GLY A 290 13.14 -2.92 -4.81
CA GLY A 290 12.95 -1.46 -4.78
C GLY A 290 14.08 -0.73 -4.06
N LEU A 291 14.52 -1.29 -2.93
CA LEU A 291 15.62 -0.73 -2.13
C LEU A 291 17.00 -0.91 -2.78
N THR A 292 17.21 -1.81 -3.73
CA THR A 292 18.52 -2.01 -4.39
C THR A 292 18.56 -1.34 -5.75
N ASP A 293 17.51 -1.52 -6.54
CA ASP A 293 17.54 -1.33 -7.99
C ASP A 293 16.65 -0.15 -8.44
N MET A 294 15.77 0.36 -7.56
CA MET A 294 14.88 1.48 -7.86
C MET A 294 15.29 2.80 -7.15
N ARG A 295 16.44 2.83 -6.46
CA ARG A 295 16.99 4.09 -5.90
C ARG A 295 17.35 5.09 -7.02
N PRO A 296 17.31 6.40 -6.75
CA PRO A 296 17.84 7.40 -7.68
C PRO A 296 19.35 7.26 -7.89
#